data_AF-A0A067BDJ8-F1
#
_entry.id   AF-A0A067BDJ8-F1
#
_cell.length_a   1.000
_cell.length_b   1.000
_cell.length_c   1.000
_cell.angle_alpha   90.00
_cell.angle_beta   90.00
_cell.angle_gamma   90.00
#
_symmetry.space_group_name_H-M   'P 1'
#
loop_
_entity.id
_entity.type
_entity.pdbx_description
1 polymer ?
#
loop_
_entity_poly.entity_id
_entity_poly.type
_entity_poly.pdbx_seq_one_letter_code
_entity_poly.pdbx_strand_id
1 'polypeptide(L)'
;MLSGMIFIFLPLVVGYLFTIHNPSHLQRLSRATSNLVYVILFLMGLSLAGLDNLQSNLQTIVQYTAVFFILLGACNLMALPLVDRYLPLKTDTTHKKLPLSSMMLESAKLILVVGAGLAVGVILDQDLHWVESASGWILFLLLFFIGIQLRNSGLSLKQILLNKHGMVIAAIIISTSWLGGIVAAWVLDMPIYQALAMASGFGWYSLAGILVGEAFGPVLGGASFMIELLRELVALVLIPMLIRRHPCTAIGYAGATAMDFTLPVIQTTGGVKCVPVAIVSGFILSLLVPVLILFFVSLAS
;
A
#
# COMPACT_ATOMS: atom_id res chain seq x y z
N MET A 1 -19.55 5.51 16.60
CA MET A 1 -18.45 4.53 16.45
C MET A 1 -18.62 3.72 15.16
N LEU A 2 -19.57 2.78 15.05
CA LEU A 2 -19.90 2.08 13.78
C LEU A 2 -20.38 2.99 12.62
N SER A 3 -21.06 4.10 12.95
CA SER A 3 -21.58 5.05 11.95
C SER A 3 -20.45 5.70 11.12
N GLY A 4 -19.33 6.10 11.74
CA GLY A 4 -18.20 6.71 11.04
C GLY A 4 -17.51 5.74 10.07
N MET A 5 -17.38 4.46 10.45
CA MET A 5 -16.85 3.42 9.55
C MET A 5 -17.71 3.20 8.33
N ILE A 6 -19.04 3.08 8.51
CA ILE A 6 -19.97 2.89 7.39
C ILE A 6 -19.79 4.07 6.43
N PHE A 7 -19.65 5.29 6.93
CA PHE A 7 -19.43 6.46 6.09
C PHE A 7 -18.10 6.41 5.32
N ILE A 8 -17.00 5.90 5.89
CA ILE A 8 -15.73 5.77 5.17
C ILE A 8 -15.78 4.61 4.14
N PHE A 9 -16.46 3.50 4.45
CA PHE A 9 -16.64 2.38 3.50
C PHE A 9 -17.68 2.64 2.42
N LEU A 10 -18.65 3.51 2.68
CA LEU A 10 -19.78 3.75 1.79
C LEU A 10 -19.34 4.18 0.39
N PRO A 11 -18.41 5.14 0.19
CA PRO A 11 -17.91 5.49 -1.14
C PRO A 11 -17.32 4.29 -1.89
N LEU A 12 -16.54 3.45 -1.22
CA LEU A 12 -15.95 2.24 -1.82
C LEU A 12 -17.03 1.25 -2.28
N VAL A 13 -18.00 0.96 -1.41
CA VAL A 13 -19.11 0.04 -1.71
C VAL A 13 -19.98 0.60 -2.83
N VAL A 14 -20.34 1.88 -2.75
CA VAL A 14 -21.14 2.57 -3.77
C VAL A 14 -20.40 2.57 -5.10
N GLY A 15 -19.10 2.86 -5.13
CA GLY A 15 -18.28 2.78 -6.33
C GLY A 15 -18.28 1.38 -6.96
N TYR A 16 -18.19 0.33 -6.13
CA TYR A 16 -18.22 -1.06 -6.59
C TYR A 16 -19.53 -1.47 -7.28
N LEU A 17 -20.63 -0.76 -7.04
CA LEU A 17 -21.91 -1.01 -7.71
C LEU A 17 -21.91 -0.54 -9.18
N PHE A 18 -20.99 0.36 -9.58
CA PHE A 18 -20.93 0.87 -10.94
C PHE A 18 -20.06 0.00 -11.86
N THR A 19 -20.65 -0.44 -12.97
CA THR A 19 -19.95 -1.16 -14.04
C THR A 19 -19.71 -0.24 -15.24
N ILE A 20 -18.45 -0.07 -15.65
CA ILE A 20 -18.07 0.73 -16.81
C ILE A 20 -17.52 -0.22 -17.88
N HIS A 21 -18.25 -0.34 -18.99
CA HIS A 21 -17.88 -1.26 -20.08
C HIS A 21 -16.88 -0.66 -21.07
N ASN A 22 -16.80 0.68 -21.15
CA ASN A 22 -15.96 1.35 -22.13
C ASN A 22 -14.53 1.54 -21.58
N PRO A 23 -13.51 0.97 -22.25
CA PRO A 23 -12.12 1.02 -21.78
C PRO A 23 -11.55 2.43 -21.70
N SER A 24 -12.02 3.36 -22.55
CA SER A 24 -11.54 4.76 -22.51
C SER A 24 -11.99 5.50 -21.24
N HIS A 25 -13.20 5.22 -20.74
CA HIS A 25 -13.70 5.78 -19.50
C HIS A 25 -12.95 5.20 -18.29
N LEU A 26 -12.63 3.90 -18.30
CA LEU A 26 -11.80 3.28 -17.27
C LEU A 26 -10.38 3.87 -17.23
N GLN A 27 -9.76 4.14 -18.40
CA GLN A 27 -8.46 4.79 -18.45
C GLN A 27 -8.50 6.22 -17.89
N ARG A 28 -9.56 7.00 -18.19
CA ARG A 28 -9.74 8.34 -17.60
C ARG A 28 -9.90 8.27 -16.09
N LEU A 29 -10.68 7.31 -15.59
CA LEU A 29 -10.87 7.07 -14.16
C LEU A 29 -9.55 6.72 -13.47
N SER A 30 -8.75 5.84 -14.07
CA SER A 30 -7.43 5.46 -13.54
C SER A 30 -6.48 6.68 -13.49
N ARG A 31 -6.43 7.51 -14.54
CA ARG A 31 -5.66 8.77 -14.53
C ARG A 31 -6.17 9.75 -13.46
N ALA A 32 -7.48 9.89 -13.33
CA ALA A 32 -8.07 10.75 -12.30
C ALA A 32 -7.69 10.26 -10.89
N THR A 33 -7.73 8.94 -10.66
CA THR A 33 -7.30 8.32 -9.41
C THR A 33 -5.83 8.63 -9.11
N SER A 34 -4.94 8.45 -10.10
CA SER A 34 -3.52 8.78 -9.94
C SER A 34 -3.30 10.26 -9.64
N ASN A 35 -4.04 11.17 -10.29
CA ASN A 35 -3.95 12.60 -10.00
C ASN A 35 -4.43 12.93 -8.58
N LEU A 36 -5.52 12.31 -8.12
CA LEU A 36 -6.00 12.48 -6.74
C LEU A 36 -4.98 11.99 -5.72
N VAL A 37 -4.25 10.90 -6.01
CA VAL A 37 -3.14 10.44 -5.17
C VAL A 37 -2.04 11.50 -5.08
N TYR A 38 -1.66 12.15 -6.17
CA TYR A 38 -0.68 13.25 -6.09
C TYR A 38 -1.19 14.43 -5.28
N VAL A 39 -2.46 14.81 -5.45
CA VAL A 39 -3.07 15.92 -4.68
C VAL A 39 -3.07 15.58 -3.19
N ILE A 40 -3.54 14.40 -2.79
CA ILE A 40 -3.64 14.06 -1.37
C ILE A 40 -2.27 13.83 -0.72
N LEU A 41 -1.27 13.33 -1.45
CA LEU A 41 0.12 13.27 -0.95
C LEU A 41 0.70 14.67 -0.73
N PHE A 42 0.37 15.62 -1.61
CA PHE A 42 0.73 17.01 -1.41
C PHE A 42 0.04 17.61 -0.18
N LEU A 43 -1.26 17.34 0.02
CA LEU A 43 -2.00 17.74 1.22
C LEU A 43 -1.47 17.10 2.51
N MET A 44 -1.02 15.85 2.45
CA MET A 44 -0.34 15.19 3.57
C MET A 44 0.96 15.93 3.91
N GLY A 45 1.74 16.35 2.91
CA GLY A 45 2.91 17.21 3.11
C GLY A 45 2.56 18.54 3.78
N LEU A 46 1.51 19.22 3.31
CA LEU A 46 1.01 20.45 3.94
C LEU A 46 0.58 20.21 5.38
N SER A 47 -0.12 19.10 5.66
CA SER A 47 -0.58 18.75 7.01
C SER A 47 0.59 18.53 7.98
N LEU A 48 1.71 17.98 7.50
CA LEU A 48 2.93 17.87 8.29
C LEU A 48 3.53 19.24 8.62
N ALA A 49 3.45 20.22 7.73
CA ALA A 49 3.96 21.57 7.95
C ALA A 49 3.22 22.31 9.06
N GLY A 50 1.90 22.05 9.21
CA GLY A 50 1.07 22.64 10.25
C GLY A 50 1.28 22.07 11.65
N LEU A 51 2.19 21.10 11.82
CA LEU A 51 2.49 20.52 13.13
C LEU A 51 3.49 21.38 13.91
N ASP A 52 3.14 21.66 15.17
CA ASP A 52 4.10 22.16 16.15
C ASP A 52 5.28 21.17 16.29
N ASN A 53 6.48 21.69 16.58
CA ASN A 53 7.69 20.87 16.74
C ASN A 53 7.96 19.94 15.55
N LEU A 54 7.89 20.46 14.32
CA LEU A 54 8.09 19.72 13.07
C LEU A 54 9.30 18.77 13.10
N GLN A 55 10.44 19.20 13.65
CA GLN A 55 11.63 18.36 13.76
C GLN A 55 11.39 17.09 14.60
N SER A 56 10.72 17.22 15.75
CA SER A 56 10.39 16.08 16.60
C SER A 56 9.43 15.12 15.89
N ASN A 57 8.42 15.66 15.19
CA ASN A 57 7.46 14.85 14.44
C ASN A 57 8.13 14.10 13.27
N LEU A 58 9.03 14.74 12.53
CA LEU A 58 9.82 14.09 11.48
C LEU A 58 10.71 12.97 12.06
N GLN A 59 11.31 13.18 13.24
CA GLN A 59 12.07 12.13 13.91
C GLN A 59 11.19 10.94 14.29
N THR A 60 9.98 11.18 14.80
CA THR A 60 8.99 10.12 15.10
C THR A 60 8.61 9.35 13.84
N ILE A 61 8.36 10.04 12.71
CA ILE A 61 8.06 9.39 11.42
C ILE A 61 9.19 8.45 11.02
N VAL A 62 10.44 8.90 11.09
CA VAL A 62 11.61 8.08 10.74
C VAL A 62 11.75 6.89 11.67
N GLN A 63 11.60 7.08 12.99
CA GLN A 63 11.69 6.01 13.97
C GLN A 63 10.63 4.94 13.74
N TYR A 64 9.36 5.35 13.58
CA TYR A 64 8.25 4.43 13.37
C TYR A 64 8.43 3.70 12.04
N THR A 65 8.80 4.42 10.99
CA THR A 65 9.10 3.84 9.68
C THR A 65 10.16 2.77 9.79
N ALA A 66 11.29 3.06 10.44
CA ALA A 66 12.40 2.12 10.54
C ALA A 66 12.00 0.85 11.31
N VAL A 67 11.35 0.99 12.47
CA VAL A 67 10.93 -0.15 13.29
C VAL A 67 9.92 -1.03 12.57
N PHE A 68 8.85 -0.43 12.02
CA PHE A 68 7.86 -1.20 11.28
C PHE A 68 8.46 -1.82 10.02
N PHE A 69 9.22 -1.08 9.21
CA PHE A 69 9.83 -1.60 7.99
C PHE A 69 10.70 -2.84 8.27
N ILE A 70 11.54 -2.78 9.32
CA ILE A 70 12.41 -3.89 9.70
C ILE A 70 11.59 -5.07 10.21
N LEU A 71 10.64 -4.86 11.14
CA LEU A 71 9.89 -5.94 11.76
C LEU A 71 8.92 -6.62 10.79
N LEU A 72 8.17 -5.84 10.01
CA LEU A 72 7.29 -6.37 8.96
C LEU A 72 8.11 -7.12 7.92
N GLY A 73 9.22 -6.53 7.45
CA GLY A 73 10.13 -7.14 6.50
C GLY A 73 10.70 -8.46 7.00
N ALA A 74 11.20 -8.49 8.23
CA ALA A 74 11.76 -9.68 8.86
C ALA A 74 10.71 -10.79 9.01
N CYS A 75 9.54 -10.50 9.57
CA CYS A 75 8.48 -11.49 9.72
C CYS A 75 8.03 -12.08 8.36
N ASN A 76 7.88 -11.22 7.35
CA ASN A 76 7.52 -11.66 6.00
C ASN A 76 8.61 -12.55 5.39
N LEU A 77 9.87 -12.11 5.43
CA LEU A 77 11.00 -12.84 4.84
C LEU A 77 11.38 -14.12 5.60
N MET A 78 11.00 -14.27 6.86
CA MET A 78 11.17 -15.52 7.61
C MET A 78 10.16 -16.59 7.19
N ALA A 79 8.92 -16.20 6.89
CA ALA A 79 7.85 -17.16 6.60
C ALA A 79 7.72 -17.51 5.12
N LEU A 80 7.87 -16.53 4.23
CA LEU A 80 7.67 -16.74 2.78
C LEU A 80 8.55 -17.85 2.15
N PRO A 81 9.82 -18.05 2.54
CA PRO A 81 10.63 -19.14 2.00
C PRO A 81 10.06 -20.53 2.28
N LEU A 82 9.22 -20.68 3.32
CA LEU A 82 8.50 -21.92 3.58
C LEU A 82 7.50 -22.21 2.46
N VAL A 83 6.87 -21.20 1.88
CA VAL A 83 5.95 -21.36 0.74
C VAL A 83 6.70 -21.92 -0.46
N ASP A 84 7.87 -21.35 -0.78
CA ASP A 84 8.70 -21.85 -1.88
C ASP A 84 9.12 -23.31 -1.68
N ARG A 85 9.30 -23.74 -0.42
CA ARG A 85 9.63 -25.13 -0.07
C ARG A 85 8.45 -26.08 -0.24
N TYR A 86 7.23 -25.68 0.16
CA TYR A 86 6.05 -26.56 0.17
C TYR A 86 5.20 -26.46 -1.11
N LEU A 87 5.25 -25.34 -1.82
CA LEU A 87 4.48 -25.02 -3.03
C LEU A 87 5.43 -24.41 -4.08
N PRO A 88 6.35 -25.21 -4.65
CA PRO A 88 7.36 -24.69 -5.57
C PRO A 88 6.72 -24.17 -6.86
N LEU A 89 6.99 -22.90 -7.17
CA LEU A 89 6.55 -22.27 -8.41
C LEU A 89 7.68 -22.33 -9.45
N LYS A 90 7.37 -22.74 -10.68
CA LYS A 90 8.35 -22.78 -11.77
C LYS A 90 8.53 -21.40 -12.39
N THR A 91 9.77 -20.99 -12.58
CA THR A 91 10.13 -19.75 -13.28
C THR A 91 10.67 -20.06 -14.67
N ASP A 92 10.31 -19.26 -15.66
CA ASP A 92 10.90 -19.33 -17.01
C ASP A 92 11.49 -17.94 -17.34
N THR A 93 12.81 -17.82 -17.40
CA THR A 93 13.45 -16.50 -17.53
C THR A 93 13.32 -15.93 -18.93
N THR A 94 13.03 -14.63 -19.03
CA THR A 94 13.14 -13.85 -20.26
C THR A 94 14.26 -12.82 -20.15
N HIS A 95 15.22 -12.81 -21.09
CA HIS A 95 16.34 -11.86 -21.11
C HIS A 95 15.91 -10.48 -21.65
N LYS A 96 15.00 -9.79 -20.95
CA LYS A 96 14.62 -8.40 -21.27
C LYS A 96 15.29 -7.44 -20.28
N LYS A 97 15.70 -6.26 -20.77
CA LYS A 97 16.20 -5.18 -19.90
C LYS A 97 15.08 -4.75 -18.94
N LEU A 98 15.45 -4.60 -17.67
CA LEU A 98 14.54 -4.15 -16.62
C LEU A 98 14.55 -2.61 -16.56
N PRO A 99 13.38 -1.94 -16.54
CA PRO A 99 13.29 -0.50 -16.40
C PRO A 99 13.37 -0.05 -14.91
N LEU A 100 14.25 -0.66 -14.10
CA LEU A 100 14.30 -0.41 -12.65
C LEU A 100 14.52 1.08 -12.32
N SER A 101 15.39 1.76 -13.08
CA SER A 101 15.70 3.18 -12.82
C SER A 101 14.50 4.10 -13.03
N SER A 102 13.69 3.87 -14.06
CA SER A 102 12.49 4.69 -14.30
C SER A 102 11.41 4.42 -13.25
N MET A 103 11.28 3.17 -12.80
CA MET A 103 10.34 2.80 -11.75
C MET A 103 10.74 3.42 -10.41
N MET A 104 11.99 3.30 -9.99
CA MET A 104 12.49 3.97 -8.78
C MET A 104 12.30 5.49 -8.84
N LEU A 105 12.46 6.09 -10.03
CA LEU A 105 12.20 7.52 -10.21
C LEU A 105 10.71 7.86 -10.03
N GLU A 106 9.79 6.99 -10.46
CA GLU A 106 8.35 7.17 -10.22
C GLU A 106 8.03 7.12 -8.72
N SER A 107 8.56 6.15 -7.97
CA SER A 107 8.40 6.10 -6.51
C SER A 107 9.03 7.33 -5.84
N ALA A 108 10.19 7.79 -6.31
CA ALA A 108 10.86 8.98 -5.78
C ALA A 108 10.06 10.28 -6.01
N LYS A 109 9.31 10.38 -7.12
CA LYS A 109 8.41 11.54 -7.36
C LYS A 109 7.37 11.69 -6.26
N LEU A 110 6.91 10.59 -5.66
CA LEU A 110 5.93 10.64 -4.57
C LEU A 110 6.51 11.31 -3.32
N ILE A 111 7.76 10.97 -2.97
CA ILE A 111 8.49 11.64 -1.89
C ILE A 111 8.65 13.13 -2.20
N LEU A 112 9.00 13.47 -3.45
CA LEU A 112 9.12 14.87 -3.86
C LEU A 112 7.80 15.63 -3.76
N VAL A 113 6.66 15.00 -4.07
CA VAL A 113 5.34 15.63 -3.94
C VAL A 113 4.99 15.90 -2.47
N VAL A 114 5.25 14.95 -1.58
CA VAL A 114 5.07 15.16 -0.13
C VAL A 114 6.02 16.25 0.38
N GLY A 115 7.29 16.20 -0.02
CA GLY A 115 8.29 17.20 0.35
C GLY A 115 7.96 18.60 -0.18
N ALA A 116 7.39 18.71 -1.38
CA ALA A 116 6.91 19.96 -1.93
C ALA A 116 5.71 20.50 -1.13
N GLY A 117 4.76 19.63 -0.74
CA GLY A 117 3.66 20.00 0.15
C GLY A 117 4.17 20.55 1.48
N LEU A 118 5.14 19.85 2.09
CA LEU A 118 5.77 20.28 3.33
C LEU A 118 6.46 21.65 3.17
N ALA A 119 7.27 21.82 2.12
CA ALA A 119 7.97 23.07 1.87
C ALA A 119 7.01 24.24 1.65
N VAL A 120 5.96 24.05 0.85
CA VAL A 120 4.92 25.07 0.63
C VAL A 120 4.22 25.41 1.93
N GLY A 121 3.87 24.41 2.75
CA GLY A 121 3.20 24.64 4.04
C GLY A 121 4.05 25.46 5.01
N VAL A 122 5.35 25.18 5.08
CA VAL A 122 6.30 25.94 5.91
C VAL A 122 6.46 27.39 5.41
N ILE A 123 6.42 27.61 4.09
CA ILE A 123 6.55 28.95 3.50
C ILE A 123 5.27 29.78 3.69
N LEU A 124 4.10 29.15 3.60
CA LEU A 124 2.82 29.86 3.70
C LEU A 124 2.58 30.42 5.11
N ASP A 125 3.02 29.72 6.16
CA ASP A 125 2.85 30.12 7.58
C ASP A 125 1.41 30.56 7.92
N GLN A 126 0.43 29.90 7.28
CA GLN A 126 -1.00 30.17 7.44
C GLN A 126 -1.69 29.04 8.18
N ASP A 127 -2.88 29.34 8.67
CA ASP A 127 -3.75 28.36 9.28
C ASP A 127 -4.23 27.31 8.24
N LEU A 128 -3.78 26.06 8.42
CA LEU A 128 -3.99 24.96 7.46
C LEU A 128 -5.20 24.07 7.83
N HIS A 129 -6.12 24.53 8.70
CA HIS A 129 -7.30 23.75 9.08
C HIS A 129 -8.17 23.26 7.89
N TRP A 130 -8.16 23.96 6.75
CA TRP A 130 -8.89 23.53 5.55
C TRP A 130 -8.32 22.26 4.91
N VAL A 131 -7.03 21.94 5.15
CA VAL A 131 -6.33 20.82 4.54
C VAL A 131 -6.91 19.49 4.99
N GLU A 132 -7.27 19.37 6.27
CA GLU A 132 -7.88 18.17 6.84
C GLU A 132 -9.24 17.89 6.19
N SER A 133 -10.11 18.91 6.11
CA SER A 133 -11.41 18.75 5.45
C SER A 133 -11.26 18.42 3.96
N ALA A 134 -10.34 19.09 3.25
CA ALA A 134 -10.08 18.81 1.84
C ALA A 134 -9.56 17.37 1.61
N SER A 135 -8.67 16.89 2.48
CA SER A 135 -8.10 15.54 2.43
C SER A 135 -9.18 14.47 2.62
N GLY A 136 -10.07 14.66 3.60
CA GLY A 136 -11.21 13.75 3.82
C GLY A 136 -12.16 13.65 2.61
N TRP A 137 -12.53 14.77 1.98
CA TRP A 137 -13.36 14.75 0.78
C TRP A 137 -12.66 14.08 -0.42
N ILE A 138 -11.37 14.34 -0.60
CA ILE A 138 -10.57 13.70 -1.64
C ILE A 138 -10.45 12.21 -1.38
N LEU A 139 -10.28 11.78 -0.12
CA LEU A 139 -10.28 10.37 0.25
C LEU A 139 -11.60 9.71 -0.12
N PHE A 140 -12.76 10.32 0.16
CA PHE A 140 -14.05 9.75 -0.23
C PHE A 140 -14.18 9.59 -1.75
N LEU A 141 -13.76 10.60 -2.51
CA LEU A 141 -13.75 10.52 -3.97
C LEU A 141 -12.77 9.44 -4.48
N LEU A 142 -11.60 9.32 -3.85
CA LEU A 142 -10.60 8.32 -4.16
C LEU A 142 -11.14 6.90 -3.90
N LEU A 143 -11.74 6.66 -2.74
CA LEU A 143 -12.36 5.38 -2.38
C LEU A 143 -13.49 5.01 -3.34
N PHE A 144 -14.31 5.99 -3.75
CA PHE A 144 -15.32 5.79 -4.79
C PHE A 144 -14.70 5.33 -6.12
N PHE A 145 -13.64 5.98 -6.60
CA PHE A 145 -12.95 5.59 -7.83
C PHE A 145 -12.26 4.22 -7.72
N ILE A 146 -11.69 3.91 -6.56
CA ILE A 146 -11.11 2.59 -6.29
C ILE A 146 -12.21 1.52 -6.32
N GLY A 147 -13.37 1.78 -5.72
CA GLY A 147 -14.52 0.87 -5.75
C GLY A 147 -14.92 0.50 -7.18
N ILE A 148 -15.04 1.51 -8.06
CA ILE A 148 -15.32 1.29 -9.49
C ILE A 148 -14.21 0.45 -10.13
N GLN A 149 -12.94 0.77 -9.89
CA GLN A 149 -11.81 0.03 -10.48
C GLN A 149 -11.78 -1.44 -10.02
N LEU A 150 -12.07 -1.71 -8.75
CA LEU A 150 -12.15 -3.07 -8.21
C LEU A 150 -13.24 -3.89 -8.91
N ARG A 151 -14.43 -3.30 -9.12
CA ARG A 151 -15.52 -3.95 -9.86
C ARG A 151 -15.15 -4.27 -11.30
N ASN A 152 -14.39 -3.38 -11.94
CA ASN A 152 -14.04 -3.46 -13.36
C ASN A 152 -12.63 -4.03 -13.59
N SER A 153 -12.01 -4.64 -12.57
CA SER A 153 -10.67 -5.24 -12.63
C SER A 153 -10.58 -6.48 -13.54
N GLY A 154 -11.72 -7.06 -13.94
CA GLY A 154 -11.80 -8.19 -14.85
C GLY A 154 -11.37 -9.53 -14.24
N LEU A 155 -10.99 -9.56 -12.96
CA LEU A 155 -10.67 -10.78 -12.24
C LEU A 155 -11.96 -11.45 -11.74
N SER A 156 -12.24 -12.65 -12.24
CA SER A 156 -13.36 -13.43 -11.73
C SER A 156 -13.01 -14.02 -10.36
N LEU A 157 -13.97 -14.07 -9.42
CA LEU A 157 -13.80 -14.76 -8.13
C LEU A 157 -13.30 -16.20 -8.31
N LYS A 158 -13.72 -16.84 -9.40
CA LYS A 158 -13.28 -18.19 -9.75
C LYS A 158 -11.76 -18.25 -10.02
N GLN A 159 -11.19 -17.29 -10.73
CA GLN A 159 -9.73 -17.23 -10.98
C GLN A 159 -8.94 -16.98 -9.69
N ILE A 160 -9.47 -16.15 -8.79
CA ILE A 160 -8.87 -15.89 -7.48
C ILE A 160 -8.83 -17.18 -6.65
N LEU A 161 -9.98 -17.86 -6.51
CA LEU A 161 -10.11 -19.08 -5.71
C LEU A 161 -9.36 -20.28 -6.31
N LEU A 162 -9.15 -20.32 -7.63
CA LEU A 162 -8.39 -21.39 -8.28
C LEU A 162 -6.87 -21.24 -8.11
N ASN A 163 -6.36 -20.03 -7.85
CA ASN A 163 -4.93 -19.82 -7.68
C ASN A 163 -4.51 -19.98 -6.21
N LYS A 164 -4.31 -21.24 -5.81
CA LYS A 164 -3.86 -21.62 -4.46
C LYS A 164 -2.58 -20.90 -4.03
N HIS A 165 -1.62 -20.68 -4.94
CA HIS A 165 -0.38 -19.99 -4.60
C HIS A 165 -0.64 -18.55 -4.18
N GLY A 166 -1.41 -17.80 -4.97
CA GLY A 166 -1.73 -16.40 -4.68
C GLY A 166 -2.46 -16.24 -3.35
N MET A 167 -3.42 -17.12 -3.05
CA MET A 167 -4.14 -17.11 -1.77
C MET A 167 -3.23 -17.41 -0.58
N VAL A 168 -2.37 -18.42 -0.67
CA VAL A 168 -1.44 -18.79 0.41
C VAL A 168 -0.44 -17.66 0.69
N ILE A 169 0.11 -17.05 -0.37
CA ILE A 169 1.04 -15.92 -0.23
C ILE A 169 0.33 -14.75 0.46
N ALA A 170 -0.86 -14.37 0.00
CA ALA A 170 -1.62 -13.27 0.61
C ALA A 170 -1.92 -13.54 2.09
N ALA A 171 -2.39 -14.74 2.43
CA ALA A 171 -2.69 -15.12 3.81
C ALA A 171 -1.44 -15.05 4.71
N ILE A 172 -0.30 -15.54 4.21
CA ILE A 172 0.96 -15.47 4.94
C ILE A 172 1.36 -14.01 5.17
N ILE A 173 1.40 -13.19 4.13
CA ILE A 173 1.75 -11.77 4.24
C ILE A 173 0.88 -11.04 5.27
N ILE A 174 -0.43 -11.28 5.27
CA ILE A 174 -1.35 -10.68 6.25
C ILE A 174 -0.95 -11.10 7.66
N SER A 175 -0.85 -12.42 7.89
CA SER A 175 -0.55 -12.95 9.22
C SER A 175 0.81 -12.50 9.76
N THR A 176 1.85 -12.49 8.92
CA THR A 176 3.21 -12.13 9.32
C THR A 176 3.39 -10.63 9.47
N SER A 177 2.69 -9.82 8.67
CA SER A 177 2.68 -8.37 8.85
C SER A 177 1.98 -8.00 10.15
N TRP A 178 0.86 -8.66 10.52
CA TRP A 178 0.24 -8.43 11.83
C TRP A 178 1.16 -8.84 12.99
N LEU A 179 1.86 -9.96 12.89
CA LEU A 179 2.86 -10.34 13.89
C LEU A 179 3.94 -9.27 14.03
N GLY A 180 4.50 -8.79 12.91
CA GLY A 180 5.48 -7.69 12.92
C GLY A 180 4.92 -6.40 13.50
N GLY A 181 3.65 -6.08 13.22
CA GLY A 181 2.93 -4.94 13.80
C GLY A 181 2.74 -5.05 15.31
N ILE A 182 2.40 -6.23 15.83
CA ILE A 182 2.27 -6.48 17.28
C ILE A 182 3.62 -6.29 17.98
N VAL A 183 4.70 -6.81 17.38
CA VAL A 183 6.05 -6.60 17.92
C VAL A 183 6.43 -5.12 17.86
N ALA A 184 6.10 -4.42 16.77
CA ALA A 184 6.34 -2.98 16.64
C ALA A 184 5.57 -2.17 17.69
N ALA A 185 4.32 -2.54 17.98
CA ALA A 185 3.51 -1.93 19.03
C ALA A 185 4.21 -2.01 20.39
N TRP A 186 4.77 -3.19 20.72
CA TRP A 186 5.50 -3.39 21.96
C TRP A 186 6.82 -2.62 22.01
N VAL A 187 7.58 -2.59 20.90
CA VAL A 187 8.87 -1.87 20.82
C VAL A 187 8.70 -0.36 20.89
N LEU A 188 7.62 0.18 20.31
CA LEU A 188 7.35 1.62 20.24
C LEU A 188 6.42 2.13 21.34
N ASP A 189 5.97 1.25 22.24
CA ASP A 189 4.95 1.54 23.26
C ASP A 189 3.68 2.21 22.65
N MET A 190 3.22 1.63 21.53
CA MET A 190 2.09 2.12 20.74
C MET A 190 0.84 1.25 20.99
N PRO A 191 -0.37 1.84 20.95
CA PRO A 191 -1.61 1.08 20.96
C PRO A 191 -1.65 0.01 19.85
N ILE A 192 -1.95 -1.24 20.24
CA ILE A 192 -1.89 -2.40 19.35
C ILE A 192 -2.75 -2.25 18.08
N TYR A 193 -3.92 -1.62 18.19
CA TYR A 193 -4.82 -1.43 17.05
C TYR A 193 -4.30 -0.35 16.06
N GLN A 194 -3.59 0.67 16.54
CA GLN A 194 -2.90 1.61 15.65
C GLN A 194 -1.78 0.89 14.89
N ALA A 195 -1.01 0.05 15.58
CA ALA A 195 0.05 -0.72 14.95
C ALA A 195 -0.47 -1.74 13.93
N LEU A 196 -1.58 -2.42 14.23
CA LEU A 196 -2.22 -3.36 13.30
C LEU A 196 -2.80 -2.66 12.07
N ALA A 197 -3.34 -1.45 12.23
CA ALA A 197 -3.74 -0.61 11.11
C ALA A 197 -2.53 -0.25 10.23
N MET A 198 -1.44 0.24 10.82
CA MET A 198 -0.19 0.55 10.10
C MET A 198 0.41 -0.67 9.40
N ALA A 199 0.33 -1.85 10.02
CA ALA A 199 0.83 -3.11 9.45
C ALA A 199 -0.06 -3.68 8.32
N SER A 200 -1.25 -3.11 8.10
CA SER A 200 -2.22 -3.60 7.11
C SER A 200 -2.15 -2.87 5.76
N GLY A 201 -1.05 -2.16 5.49
CA GLY A 201 -0.81 -1.49 4.19
C GLY A 201 -0.39 -2.45 3.07
N PHE A 202 0.29 -3.56 3.40
CA PHE A 202 0.66 -4.66 2.51
C PHE A 202 1.29 -4.27 1.15
N GLY A 203 1.94 -3.12 1.04
CA GLY A 203 2.57 -2.58 -0.17
C GLY A 203 1.80 -1.42 -0.82
N TRP A 204 0.59 -1.07 -0.36
CA TRP A 204 -0.19 0.03 -0.94
C TRP A 204 0.08 1.35 -0.20
N TYR A 205 1.20 1.99 -0.52
CA TYR A 205 1.69 3.18 0.19
C TYR A 205 0.71 4.35 0.24
N SER A 206 0.03 4.65 -0.86
CA SER A 206 -0.82 5.84 -0.95
C SER A 206 -2.04 5.67 -0.07
N LEU A 207 -2.76 4.57 -0.25
CA LEU A 207 -3.98 4.30 0.50
C LEU A 207 -3.69 4.08 1.99
N ALA A 208 -2.60 3.38 2.34
CA ALA A 208 -2.21 3.16 3.73
C ALA A 208 -1.89 4.49 4.44
N GLY A 209 -1.08 5.34 3.82
CA GLY A 209 -0.73 6.65 4.39
C GLY A 209 -1.95 7.56 4.61
N ILE A 210 -2.87 7.60 3.64
CA ILE A 210 -4.06 8.44 3.73
C ILE A 210 -5.02 7.93 4.81
N LEU A 211 -5.38 6.64 4.79
CA LEU A 211 -6.36 6.09 5.73
C LEU A 211 -5.87 6.16 7.17
N VAL A 212 -4.57 5.88 7.40
CA VAL A 212 -3.96 6.01 8.72
C VAL A 212 -3.83 7.48 9.12
N GLY A 213 -3.50 8.37 8.17
CA GLY A 213 -3.38 9.80 8.42
C GLY A 213 -4.69 10.45 8.84
N GLU A 214 -5.78 10.13 8.15
CA GLU A 214 -7.13 10.61 8.50
C GLU A 214 -7.62 10.05 9.84
N ALA A 215 -7.20 8.82 10.21
CA ALA A 215 -7.64 8.18 11.43
C ALA A 215 -6.84 8.59 12.68
N PHE A 216 -5.52 8.72 12.54
CA PHE A 216 -4.60 8.87 13.67
C PHE A 216 -3.62 10.04 13.52
N GLY A 217 -3.84 10.90 12.53
CA GLY A 217 -3.08 12.12 12.32
C GLY A 217 -1.88 11.99 11.36
N PRO A 218 -1.34 13.13 10.92
CA PRO A 218 -0.36 13.20 9.83
C PRO A 218 0.97 12.51 10.13
N VAL A 219 1.38 12.37 11.40
CA VAL A 219 2.59 11.65 11.79
C VAL A 219 2.49 10.16 11.47
N LEU A 220 1.42 9.49 11.93
CA LEU A 220 1.24 8.06 11.64
C LEU A 220 0.90 7.80 10.17
N GLY A 221 0.18 8.73 9.52
CA GLY A 221 -0.05 8.71 8.09
C GLY A 221 1.24 8.77 7.28
N GLY A 222 2.12 9.72 7.61
CA GLY A 222 3.44 9.87 6.99
C GLY A 222 4.33 8.64 7.20
N ALA A 223 4.35 8.08 8.41
CA ALA A 223 5.07 6.84 8.70
C ALA A 223 4.53 5.66 7.87
N SER A 224 3.22 5.49 7.81
CA SER A 224 2.57 4.41 7.03
C SER A 224 2.86 4.51 5.54
N PHE A 225 2.81 5.73 4.99
CA PHE A 225 3.23 5.98 3.62
C PHE A 225 4.69 5.57 3.38
N MET A 226 5.60 5.95 4.28
CA MET A 226 7.03 5.64 4.14
C MET A 226 7.35 4.16 4.30
N ILE A 227 6.71 3.46 5.23
CA ILE A 227 6.89 2.01 5.43
C ILE A 227 6.63 1.26 4.12
N GLU A 228 5.49 1.54 3.51
CA GLU A 228 5.05 0.82 2.32
C GLU A 228 5.80 1.28 1.05
N LEU A 229 6.20 2.56 0.97
CA LEU A 229 7.03 3.04 -0.12
C LEU A 229 8.44 2.43 -0.08
N LEU A 230 9.06 2.36 1.10
CA LEU A 230 10.35 1.69 1.27
C LEU A 230 10.25 0.20 0.95
N ARG A 231 9.15 -0.44 1.34
CA ARG A 231 8.87 -1.84 0.98
C ARG A 231 8.83 -2.02 -0.54
N GLU A 232 8.15 -1.14 -1.27
CA GLU A 232 8.11 -1.16 -2.74
C GLU A 232 9.51 -1.02 -3.35
N LEU A 233 10.29 -0.04 -2.89
CA LEU A 233 11.66 0.19 -3.38
C LEU A 233 12.56 -1.03 -3.14
N VAL A 234 12.47 -1.64 -1.96
CA VAL A 234 13.23 -2.87 -1.67
C VAL A 234 12.70 -4.05 -2.49
N ALA A 235 11.40 -4.15 -2.72
CA ALA A 235 10.83 -5.19 -3.57
C ALA A 235 11.37 -5.13 -5.01
N LEU A 236 11.51 -3.93 -5.59
CA LEU A 236 12.10 -3.76 -6.93
C LEU A 236 13.51 -4.35 -7.06
N VAL A 237 14.30 -4.30 -5.99
CA VAL A 237 15.65 -4.87 -5.94
C VAL A 237 15.63 -6.36 -5.59
N LEU A 238 14.75 -6.74 -4.67
CA LEU A 238 14.64 -8.10 -4.14
C LEU A 238 14.05 -9.08 -5.15
N ILE A 239 13.12 -8.64 -6.01
CA ILE A 239 12.50 -9.50 -7.03
C ILE A 239 13.56 -10.07 -7.99
N PRO A 240 14.37 -9.26 -8.72
CA PRO A 240 15.41 -9.79 -9.61
C PRO A 240 16.42 -10.72 -8.91
N MET A 241 16.69 -10.48 -7.62
CA MET A 241 17.66 -11.25 -6.84
C MET A 241 17.11 -12.61 -6.41
N LEU A 242 15.86 -12.68 -5.95
CA LEU A 242 15.30 -13.88 -5.33
C LEU A 242 14.40 -14.71 -6.23
N ILE A 243 13.71 -14.10 -7.21
CA ILE A 243 12.59 -14.76 -7.90
C ILE A 243 12.97 -16.06 -8.63
N ARG A 244 14.24 -16.21 -9.02
CA ARG A 244 14.74 -17.44 -9.67
C ARG A 244 14.79 -18.65 -8.73
N ARG A 245 15.02 -18.42 -7.44
CA ARG A 245 15.16 -19.49 -6.43
C ARG A 245 13.94 -19.55 -5.50
N HIS A 246 13.39 -18.39 -5.20
CA HIS A 246 12.29 -18.19 -4.25
C HIS A 246 11.21 -17.28 -4.86
N PRO A 247 10.53 -17.74 -5.92
CA PRO A 247 9.50 -16.95 -6.60
C PRO A 247 8.33 -16.53 -5.71
N CYS A 248 7.85 -17.40 -4.83
CA CYS A 248 6.77 -17.05 -3.89
C CYS A 248 7.24 -15.99 -2.88
N THR A 249 8.49 -16.05 -2.44
CA THR A 249 9.09 -15.03 -1.57
C THR A 249 9.20 -13.68 -2.27
N ALA A 250 9.69 -13.64 -3.51
CA ALA A 250 9.78 -12.41 -4.29
C ALA A 250 8.40 -11.78 -4.52
N ILE A 251 7.41 -12.60 -4.94
CA ILE A 251 6.04 -12.14 -5.19
C ILE A 251 5.38 -11.68 -3.89
N GLY A 252 5.52 -12.44 -2.80
CA GLY A 252 4.91 -12.11 -1.52
C GLY A 252 5.47 -10.83 -0.90
N TYR A 253 6.79 -10.66 -0.92
CA TYR A 253 7.40 -9.46 -0.36
C TYR A 253 6.94 -8.20 -1.09
N ALA A 254 6.76 -8.24 -2.42
CA ALA A 254 6.20 -7.15 -3.19
C ALA A 254 4.77 -6.75 -2.75
N GLY A 255 4.00 -7.70 -2.23
CA GLY A 255 2.67 -7.43 -1.66
C GLY A 255 1.66 -6.97 -2.71
N ALA A 256 0.88 -5.95 -2.40
CA ALA A 256 -0.13 -5.34 -3.28
C ALA A 256 0.46 -4.91 -4.63
N THR A 257 1.69 -4.36 -4.61
CA THR A 257 2.39 -3.88 -5.83
C THR A 257 2.72 -4.99 -6.83
N ALA A 258 2.57 -6.28 -6.44
CA ALA A 258 2.82 -7.42 -7.31
C ALA A 258 1.88 -7.47 -8.51
N MET A 259 0.67 -6.89 -8.41
CA MET A 259 -0.33 -6.95 -9.48
C MET A 259 -0.16 -5.84 -10.53
N ASP A 260 0.54 -4.75 -10.20
CA ASP A 260 0.64 -3.56 -11.03
C ASP A 260 2.08 -3.05 -11.14
N PHE A 261 2.60 -2.35 -10.12
CA PHE A 261 3.85 -1.62 -10.22
C PHE A 261 5.04 -2.55 -10.38
N THR A 262 5.16 -3.59 -9.57
CA THR A 262 6.27 -4.55 -9.67
C THR A 262 6.00 -5.68 -10.66
N LEU A 263 4.79 -5.77 -11.23
CA LEU A 263 4.40 -6.82 -12.17
C LEU A 263 5.34 -6.92 -13.39
N PRO A 264 5.76 -5.82 -14.05
CA PRO A 264 6.70 -5.89 -15.17
C PRO A 264 8.03 -6.54 -14.78
N VAL A 265 8.51 -6.29 -13.56
CA VAL A 265 9.76 -6.87 -13.03
C VAL A 265 9.55 -8.36 -12.77
N ILE A 266 8.44 -8.76 -12.12
CA ILE A 266 8.07 -10.16 -11.89
C ILE A 266 7.95 -10.93 -13.21
N GLN A 267 7.26 -10.35 -14.21
CA GLN A 267 7.04 -10.98 -15.50
C GLN A 267 8.35 -11.19 -16.27
N THR A 268 9.23 -10.20 -16.27
CA THR A 268 10.50 -10.25 -17.00
C THR A 268 11.49 -11.22 -16.34
N THR A 269 11.60 -11.18 -15.02
CA THR A 269 12.60 -11.96 -14.27
C THR A 269 12.14 -13.37 -13.87
N GLY A 270 10.87 -13.53 -13.48
CA GLY A 270 10.27 -14.81 -13.06
C GLY A 270 9.47 -15.51 -14.15
N GLY A 271 9.12 -14.82 -15.24
CA GLY A 271 8.41 -15.38 -16.38
C GLY A 271 6.89 -15.35 -16.28
N VAL A 272 6.23 -15.74 -17.37
CA VAL A 272 4.77 -15.69 -17.52
C VAL A 272 4.01 -16.57 -16.51
N LYS A 273 4.65 -17.61 -15.97
CA LYS A 273 4.05 -18.49 -14.94
C LYS A 273 3.88 -17.79 -13.59
N CYS A 274 4.70 -16.78 -13.29
CA CYS A 274 4.61 -16.00 -12.05
C CYS A 274 3.49 -14.96 -12.10
N VAL A 275 3.08 -14.53 -13.30
CA VAL A 275 2.12 -13.43 -13.50
C VAL A 275 0.76 -13.70 -12.85
N PRO A 276 0.08 -14.86 -13.07
CA PRO A 276 -1.21 -15.11 -12.42
C PRO A 276 -1.13 -15.14 -10.90
N VAL A 277 -0.01 -15.63 -10.34
CA VAL A 277 0.21 -15.70 -8.89
C VAL A 277 0.37 -14.30 -8.30
N ALA A 278 1.18 -13.46 -8.96
CA ALA A 278 1.40 -12.07 -8.57
C ALA A 278 0.12 -11.23 -8.65
N ILE A 279 -0.66 -11.39 -9.72
CA ILE A 279 -1.95 -10.70 -9.87
C ILE A 279 -2.93 -11.13 -8.78
N VAL A 280 -3.08 -12.44 -8.52
CA VAL A 280 -4.04 -12.90 -7.50
C VAL A 280 -3.61 -12.48 -6.09
N SER A 281 -2.34 -12.67 -5.72
CA SER A 281 -1.85 -12.26 -4.40
C SER A 281 -1.97 -10.75 -4.21
N GLY A 282 -1.51 -9.95 -5.19
CA GLY A 282 -1.59 -8.50 -5.14
C GLY A 282 -3.04 -8.01 -5.08
N PHE A 283 -3.95 -8.59 -5.86
CA PHE A 283 -5.37 -8.24 -5.81
C PHE A 283 -6.01 -8.52 -4.46
N ILE A 284 -5.76 -9.69 -3.85
CA ILE A 284 -6.30 -10.02 -2.52
C ILE A 284 -5.79 -9.02 -1.48
N LEU A 285 -4.48 -8.74 -1.48
CA LEU A 285 -3.89 -7.79 -0.55
C LEU A 285 -4.48 -6.39 -0.77
N SER A 286 -4.50 -5.90 -2.00
CA SER A 286 -5.08 -4.60 -2.36
C SER A 286 -6.54 -4.45 -1.94
N LEU A 287 -7.36 -5.48 -2.15
CA LEU A 287 -8.75 -5.49 -1.72
C LEU A 287 -8.88 -5.40 -0.19
N LEU A 288 -7.99 -6.07 0.54
CA LEU A 288 -8.04 -6.15 1.98
C LEU A 288 -7.39 -4.96 2.70
N VAL A 289 -6.50 -4.19 2.08
CA VAL A 289 -5.90 -2.97 2.67
C VAL A 289 -6.96 -2.03 3.27
N PRO A 290 -7.91 -1.47 2.50
CA PRO A 290 -8.90 -0.56 3.07
C PRO A 290 -9.79 -1.25 4.10
N VAL A 291 -10.09 -2.54 3.90
CA VAL A 291 -10.94 -3.32 4.81
C VAL A 291 -10.30 -3.46 6.18
N LEU A 292 -9.04 -3.90 6.21
CA LEU A 292 -8.31 -4.23 7.42
C LEU A 292 -7.84 -2.97 8.16
N ILE A 293 -7.34 -1.95 7.46
CA ILE A 293 -6.97 -0.68 8.08
C ILE A 293 -8.18 -0.09 8.82
N LEU A 294 -9.32 0.06 8.14
CA LEU A 294 -10.51 0.66 8.74
C LEU A 294 -11.10 -0.21 9.86
N PHE A 295 -11.01 -1.53 9.75
CA PHE A 295 -11.38 -2.44 10.84
C PHE A 295 -10.54 -2.19 12.10
N PHE A 296 -9.22 -2.10 11.99
CA PHE A 296 -8.37 -1.82 13.16
C PHE A 296 -8.53 -0.39 13.67
N VAL A 297 -8.73 0.58 12.78
CA VAL A 297 -9.10 1.96 13.16
C VAL A 297 -10.34 1.97 14.06
N SER A 298 -11.35 1.18 13.73
CA SER A 298 -12.57 1.12 14.56
C SER A 298 -12.45 0.42 15.88
N LEU A 299 -11.43 -0.43 16.05
CA LEU A 299 -11.12 -1.08 17.32
C LEU A 299 -10.24 -0.17 18.19
N ALA A 300 -9.53 0.78 17.58
CA ALA A 300 -8.72 1.77 18.27
C ALA A 300 -9.55 2.95 18.81
N SER A 301 -10.70 3.24 18.20
CA SER A 301 -11.65 4.28 18.61
C SER A 301 -12.58 3.83 19.74
#